data_AF-A0A8J5KMW9-F1
#
_entry.id   AF-A0A8J5KMW9-F1
#
_cell.length_a   1.000
_cell.length_b   1.000
_cell.length_c   1.000
_cell.angle_alpha   90.00
_cell.angle_beta   90.00
_cell.angle_gamma   90.00
#
_symmetry.space_group_name_H-M   'P 1'
#
loop_
_entity.id
_entity.type
_entity.pdbx_description
1 polymer ?
#
loop_
_entity_poly.entity_id
_entity_poly.type
_entity_poly.pdbx_seq_one_letter_code
_entity_poly.pdbx_strand_id
1 'polypeptide(L)'
;MAQSFQQVASVRYGFVVRRGLDKADIYSIALSPNVQWLVVSSDKGTVHVFSLRVRVGGEEASTQIVPFQSPAIVQQNSSTPFDPLSSPTAAANANSSLYFMRGVLPKYFSSEWSFAQFHLPEGTRYTAAFGLHNSILIVGMDGSFYKCTLDPVNGGQMSQKEYVRFLKSDSQRCATR
;
A
#
# COMPACT_ATOMS: atom_id res chain seq x y z
N MET A 1 9.97 9.52 -52.80
CA MET A 1 9.64 8.34 -51.96
C MET A 1 10.11 8.67 -50.55
N ALA A 2 9.22 9.19 -49.69
CA ALA A 2 9.57 9.59 -48.32
C ALA A 2 9.36 8.40 -47.39
N GLN A 3 10.43 7.91 -46.76
CA GLN A 3 10.34 6.88 -45.72
C GLN A 3 9.88 7.56 -44.42
N SER A 4 8.69 7.22 -43.96
CA SER A 4 8.20 7.62 -42.65
C SER A 4 8.89 6.80 -41.57
N PHE A 5 9.66 7.45 -40.70
CA PHE A 5 10.14 6.85 -39.46
C PHE A 5 8.97 6.72 -38.49
N GLN A 6 8.57 5.49 -38.20
CA GLN A 6 7.58 5.19 -37.18
C GLN A 6 8.26 5.34 -35.82
N GLN A 7 7.85 6.36 -35.06
CA GLN A 7 8.34 6.56 -33.70
C GLN A 7 7.81 5.43 -32.81
N VAL A 8 8.69 4.52 -32.38
CA VAL A 8 8.33 3.48 -31.42
C VAL A 8 7.97 4.15 -30.10
N ALA A 9 6.71 4.03 -29.69
CA ALA A 9 6.24 4.55 -28.42
C ALA A 9 6.97 3.84 -27.27
N SER A 10 7.70 4.60 -26.46
CA SER A 10 8.27 4.10 -25.21
C SER A 10 7.14 3.86 -24.22
N VAL A 11 6.75 2.60 -24.02
CA VAL A 11 5.83 2.23 -22.94
C VAL A 11 6.58 2.41 -21.61
N ARG A 12 6.23 3.44 -20.84
CA ARG A 12 6.76 3.64 -19.49
C ARG A 12 5.92 2.82 -18.50
N TYR A 13 6.44 1.69 -18.04
CA TYR A 13 5.94 1.01 -16.86
C TYR A 13 6.58 1.66 -15.63
N GLY A 14 5.83 2.47 -14.88
CA GLY A 14 6.33 3.17 -13.70
C GLY A 14 5.27 3.24 -12.62
N PHE A 15 5.65 2.89 -11.40
CA PHE A 15 4.82 3.09 -10.21
C PHE A 15 5.15 4.46 -9.61
N VAL A 16 4.12 5.26 -9.32
CA VAL A 16 4.24 6.49 -8.55
C VAL A 16 3.45 6.30 -7.27
N VAL A 17 4.16 6.30 -6.14
CA VAL A 17 3.58 6.05 -4.82
C VAL A 17 3.67 7.30 -3.95
N ARG A 18 2.70 7.46 -3.05
CA ARG A 18 2.64 8.60 -2.13
C ARG A 18 2.91 8.15 -0.70
N ARG A 19 4.08 8.53 -0.17
CA ARG A 19 4.46 8.29 1.23
C ARG A 19 3.61 9.09 2.22
N GLY A 20 3.37 10.37 1.95
CA GLY A 20 2.67 11.27 2.86
C GLY A 20 2.42 12.67 2.27
N LEU A 21 2.02 13.61 3.12
CA LEU A 21 1.83 15.02 2.76
C LEU A 21 3.14 15.81 2.86
N ASP A 22 3.97 15.49 3.85
CA ASP A 22 5.18 16.26 4.14
C ASP A 22 6.38 15.79 3.33
N LYS A 23 7.26 16.75 3.01
CA LYS A 23 8.59 16.49 2.46
C LYS A 23 9.36 15.59 3.42
N ALA A 24 9.96 14.53 2.90
CA ALA A 24 10.72 13.56 3.66
C ALA A 24 11.96 13.12 2.89
N ASP A 25 13.04 12.89 3.62
CA ASP A 25 14.24 12.25 3.09
C ASP A 25 14.07 10.73 3.20
N ILE A 26 14.34 10.04 2.10
CA ILE A 26 14.21 8.58 2.03
C ILE A 26 15.54 7.95 2.44
N TYR A 27 15.50 7.03 3.41
CA TYR A 27 16.70 6.36 3.90
C TYR A 27 16.94 5.00 3.24
N SER A 28 15.88 4.21 3.03
CA SER A 28 15.98 2.88 2.44
C SER A 28 14.75 2.56 1.61
N ILE A 29 14.98 1.83 0.52
CA ILE A 29 13.96 1.24 -0.33
C ILE A 29 14.33 -0.22 -0.55
N ALA A 30 13.37 -1.14 -0.41
CA ALA A 30 13.57 -2.53 -0.75
C ALA A 30 12.33 -3.12 -1.42
N LEU A 31 12.54 -4.09 -2.31
CA LEU A 31 11.49 -4.86 -2.95
C LEU A 31 11.32 -6.20 -2.25
N SER A 32 10.09 -6.70 -2.18
CA SER A 32 9.87 -8.08 -1.77
C SER A 32 10.45 -9.03 -2.82
N PRO A 33 10.87 -10.26 -2.44
CA PRO A 33 11.45 -11.21 -3.40
C PRO A 33 10.56 -11.52 -4.61
N ASN A 34 9.23 -11.47 -4.42
CA ASN A 34 8.23 -11.67 -5.48
C ASN A 34 7.77 -10.37 -6.16
N VAL A 35 8.41 -9.24 -5.86
CA VAL A 35 8.15 -7.91 -6.43
C VAL A 35 6.68 -7.48 -6.31
N GLN A 36 5.96 -8.00 -5.31
CA GLN A 36 4.57 -7.60 -5.01
C GLN A 36 4.50 -6.39 -4.08
N TRP A 37 5.59 -6.11 -3.36
CA TRP A 37 5.64 -5.09 -2.33
C TRP A 37 6.92 -4.26 -2.42
N LEU A 38 6.78 -2.97 -2.12
CA LEU A 38 7.87 -2.02 -1.96
C LEU A 38 7.84 -1.51 -0.53
N VAL A 39 8.95 -1.61 0.21
CA VAL A 39 9.08 -0.99 1.53
C VAL A 39 9.98 0.23 1.43
N VAL A 40 9.62 1.30 2.13
CA VAL A 40 10.33 2.58 2.15
C VAL A 40 10.41 3.09 3.58
N SER A 41 11.61 3.43 4.04
CA SER A 41 11.83 4.16 5.32
C SER A 41 12.21 5.61 5.07
N SER A 42 11.84 6.51 5.99
CA SER A 42 12.11 7.94 5.85
C SER A 42 12.53 8.61 7.17
N ASP A 43 12.97 9.87 7.07
CA ASP A 43 13.31 10.75 8.19
C ASP A 43 12.13 11.11 9.10
N LYS A 44 10.89 10.82 8.68
CA LYS A 44 9.67 11.05 9.47
C LYS A 44 9.38 9.98 10.52
N GLY A 45 10.36 9.11 10.81
CA GLY A 45 10.13 7.99 11.71
C GLY A 45 9.04 7.06 11.21
N THR A 46 8.86 6.92 9.89
CA THR A 46 7.87 6.00 9.33
C THR A 46 8.45 5.05 8.30
N VAL A 47 7.92 3.83 8.32
CA VAL A 47 8.14 2.82 7.28
C VAL A 47 6.80 2.59 6.57
N HIS A 48 6.82 2.72 5.25
CA HIS A 48 5.66 2.53 4.38
C HIS A 48 5.86 1.30 3.51
N VAL A 49 4.81 0.49 3.34
CA VAL A 49 4.76 -0.64 2.41
C VAL A 49 3.72 -0.31 1.34
N PHE A 50 4.10 -0.42 0.07
CA PHE A 50 3.23 -0.20 -1.08
C PHE A 50 3.02 -1.51 -1.83
N SER A 51 1.82 -1.71 -2.37
CA SER A 51 1.53 -2.84 -3.25
C SER A 51 1.95 -2.48 -4.68
N LEU A 52 2.64 -3.40 -5.36
CA LEU A 52 3.14 -3.22 -6.72
C LEU A 52 2.31 -3.99 -7.76
N ARG A 53 1.01 -4.19 -7.49
CA ARG A 53 0.14 -4.96 -8.38
C ARG A 53 0.13 -4.32 -9.78
N VAL A 54 0.80 -4.97 -10.73
CA VAL A 54 0.75 -4.62 -12.15
C VAL A 54 -0.65 -4.96 -12.63
N ARG A 55 -1.46 -3.95 -12.92
CA ARG A 55 -2.64 -4.17 -13.76
C ARG A 55 -2.13 -4.32 -15.18
N VAL A 56 -2.09 -5.54 -15.69
CA VAL A 56 -1.89 -5.78 -17.12
C VAL A 56 -3.11 -5.18 -17.82
N GLY A 57 -2.96 -3.98 -18.34
CA GLY A 57 -3.98 -3.33 -19.16
C GLY A 57 -3.95 -3.97 -20.54
N GLY A 58 -4.87 -4.89 -20.79
CA GLY A 58 -5.02 -5.54 -22.08
C GLY A 58 -5.92 -6.77 -22.00
N GLU A 59 -7.22 -6.56 -21.79
CA GLU A 59 -8.30 -7.18 -22.59
C GLU A 59 -9.65 -6.70 -22.06
N GLU A 60 -10.56 -6.54 -23.01
CA GLU A 60 -11.71 -5.67 -22.96
C GLU A 60 -12.83 -6.18 -22.04
N ALA A 61 -13.66 -5.24 -21.60
CA ALA A 61 -14.90 -5.54 -20.92
C ALA A 61 -15.75 -6.55 -21.71
N SER A 62 -16.53 -7.34 -20.97
CA SER A 62 -17.58 -8.27 -21.42
C SER A 62 -17.16 -9.71 -21.74
N THR A 63 -17.22 -10.57 -20.72
CA THR A 63 -17.96 -11.83 -20.88
C THR A 63 -18.62 -12.18 -19.55
N GLN A 64 -19.93 -11.99 -19.51
CA GLN A 64 -20.79 -12.51 -18.46
C GLN A 64 -20.68 -14.03 -18.46
N ILE A 65 -20.34 -14.59 -17.30
CA ILE A 65 -20.58 -16.01 -17.02
C ILE A 65 -22.09 -16.16 -16.89
N VAL A 66 -22.70 -16.77 -17.91
CA VAL A 66 -24.07 -17.30 -17.88
C VAL A 66 -24.06 -18.68 -17.22
N PRO A 67 -24.86 -18.92 -16.17
CA PRO A 67 -25.43 -20.22 -15.92
C PRO A 67 -26.83 -20.26 -16.55
N PHE A 68 -27.02 -21.26 -17.39
CA PHE A 68 -28.22 -21.54 -18.17
C PHE A 68 -29.34 -22.16 -17.31
N GLN A 69 -30.61 -21.95 -17.74
CA GLN A 69 -31.90 -22.63 -17.38
C GLN A 69 -32.57 -22.25 -16.04
N SER A 70 -33.83 -21.80 -15.94
CA SER A 70 -35.05 -21.93 -16.78
C SER A 70 -36.13 -20.88 -16.39
N PRO A 71 -37.22 -20.67 -17.18
CA PRO A 71 -38.11 -19.52 -17.06
C PRO A 71 -39.36 -19.78 -16.20
N ALA A 72 -39.80 -18.78 -15.44
CA ALA A 72 -41.17 -18.69 -14.94
C ALA A 72 -41.61 -17.21 -14.83
N ILE A 73 -42.71 -16.89 -15.51
CA ILE A 73 -43.41 -15.61 -15.60
C ILE A 73 -44.26 -15.40 -14.34
N VAL A 74 -44.17 -14.26 -13.63
CA VAL A 74 -45.31 -13.52 -13.02
C VAL A 74 -44.96 -12.03 -12.72
N GLN A 75 -45.43 -11.14 -13.58
CA GLN A 75 -46.18 -9.86 -13.40
C GLN A 75 -46.11 -8.94 -12.13
N GLN A 76 -46.08 -7.61 -12.42
CA GLN A 76 -46.57 -6.39 -11.70
C GLN A 76 -45.75 -5.84 -10.49
N ASN A 77 -45.70 -4.56 -10.10
CA ASN A 77 -45.93 -3.19 -10.63
C ASN A 77 -45.55 -2.21 -9.47
N SER A 78 -45.17 -0.96 -9.77
CA SER A 78 -45.30 0.29 -8.95
C SER A 78 -44.52 0.52 -7.62
N SER A 79 -43.54 1.44 -7.69
CA SER A 79 -43.26 2.65 -6.86
C SER A 79 -43.51 2.72 -5.33
N THR A 80 -42.45 2.94 -4.53
CA THR A 80 -42.15 4.10 -3.61
C THR A 80 -41.16 3.71 -2.48
N PRO A 81 -40.41 4.67 -1.88
CA PRO A 81 -39.21 4.43 -1.05
C PRO A 81 -39.50 4.42 0.47
N PHE A 82 -38.55 3.95 1.31
CA PHE A 82 -38.12 4.45 2.65
C PHE A 82 -37.45 3.34 3.52
N ASP A 83 -36.34 3.75 4.17
CA ASP A 83 -35.30 3.13 5.05
C ASP A 83 -35.75 2.30 6.30
N PRO A 84 -34.87 1.88 7.25
CA PRO A 84 -33.55 1.19 7.20
C PRO A 84 -33.44 0.04 8.26
N LEU A 85 -32.63 -1.01 8.04
CA LEU A 85 -32.03 -1.72 9.19
C LEU A 85 -30.71 -2.41 8.87
N SER A 86 -29.72 -2.02 9.66
CA SER A 86 -28.32 -2.43 9.65
C SER A 86 -28.10 -3.90 10.01
N SER A 87 -27.18 -4.56 9.29
CA SER A 87 -26.14 -5.39 9.92
C SER A 87 -24.88 -5.40 9.03
N PRO A 88 -23.67 -5.22 9.60
CA PRO A 88 -22.46 -4.96 8.84
C PRO A 88 -21.72 -6.27 8.55
N THR A 89 -21.57 -6.59 7.26
CA THR A 89 -20.63 -7.64 6.85
C THR A 89 -19.87 -7.16 5.61
N ALA A 90 -18.58 -7.45 5.62
CA ALA A 90 -17.62 -7.29 4.52
C ALA A 90 -17.06 -5.88 4.30
N ALA A 91 -15.90 -5.66 4.96
CA ALA A 91 -14.68 -5.16 4.34
C ALA A 91 -14.84 -4.44 2.99
N ALA A 92 -15.22 -3.17 3.03
CA ALA A 92 -15.19 -2.30 1.86
C ALA A 92 -13.81 -1.64 1.77
N ASN A 93 -12.99 -2.17 0.86
CA ASN A 93 -11.77 -1.53 0.37
C ASN A 93 -12.06 -0.06 0.04
N ALA A 94 -11.35 0.87 0.66
CA ALA A 94 -11.56 2.33 0.55
C ALA A 94 -11.10 2.91 -0.81
N ASN A 95 -11.57 2.30 -1.91
CA ASN A 95 -11.51 2.83 -3.26
C ASN A 95 -12.83 3.51 -3.68
N SER A 96 -13.81 3.67 -2.79
CA SER A 96 -15.20 3.92 -3.21
C SER A 96 -15.73 5.36 -3.02
N SER A 97 -15.09 6.26 -2.28
CA SER A 97 -15.71 7.58 -1.98
C SER A 97 -15.36 8.73 -2.94
N LEU A 98 -14.41 8.57 -3.87
CA LEU A 98 -13.93 9.69 -4.70
C LEU A 98 -14.05 9.48 -6.22
N TYR A 99 -14.81 8.48 -6.69
CA TYR A 99 -15.08 8.32 -8.13
C TYR A 99 -15.86 9.51 -8.73
N PHE A 100 -16.62 10.25 -7.92
CA PHE A 100 -17.44 11.37 -8.35
C PHE A 100 -16.65 12.60 -8.87
N MET A 101 -15.34 12.71 -8.57
CA MET A 101 -14.54 13.91 -8.90
C MET A 101 -13.33 13.63 -9.80
N ARG A 102 -13.30 12.49 -10.51
CA ARG A 102 -12.19 12.10 -11.40
C ARG A 102 -11.88 13.11 -12.52
N GLY A 103 -12.77 14.07 -12.79
CA GLY A 103 -12.57 15.13 -13.79
C GLY A 103 -11.96 16.44 -13.28
N VAL A 104 -11.77 16.63 -11.96
CA VAL A 104 -11.32 17.91 -11.37
C VAL A 104 -10.11 17.79 -10.44
N LEU A 105 -9.66 16.57 -10.11
CA LEU A 105 -8.51 16.40 -9.24
C LEU A 105 -7.20 16.26 -10.03
N PRO A 106 -6.13 16.96 -9.60
CA PRO A 106 -4.81 16.79 -10.18
C PRO A 106 -4.34 15.33 -10.18
N LYS A 107 -3.65 14.92 -11.26
CA LYS A 107 -3.17 13.54 -11.50
C LYS A 107 -2.37 12.94 -10.34
N TYR A 108 -1.74 13.74 -9.48
CA TYR A 108 -1.03 13.22 -8.31
C TYR A 108 -1.95 12.64 -7.22
N PHE A 109 -3.26 12.94 -7.24
CA PHE A 109 -4.25 12.35 -6.34
C PHE A 109 -4.67 10.92 -6.72
N SER A 110 -4.29 10.43 -7.91
CA SER A 110 -4.46 9.01 -8.24
C SER A 110 -3.31 8.13 -7.75
N SER A 111 -2.28 8.71 -7.09
CA SER A 111 -1.17 7.94 -6.53
C SER A 111 -1.64 7.12 -5.33
N GLU A 112 -1.27 5.85 -5.27
CA GLU A 112 -1.61 4.99 -4.14
C GLU A 112 -0.85 5.45 -2.89
N TRP A 113 -1.60 5.64 -1.80
CA TRP A 113 -1.04 5.78 -0.46
C TRP A 113 -0.44 4.44 -0.03
N SER A 114 0.40 4.45 1.01
CA SER A 114 0.96 3.20 1.52
C SER A 114 -0.14 2.22 1.94
N PHE A 115 -0.01 0.98 1.48
CA PHE A 115 -0.89 -0.12 1.85
C PHE A 115 -0.77 -0.45 3.34
N ALA A 116 0.46 -0.39 3.88
CA ALA A 116 0.69 -0.53 5.31
C ALA A 116 1.77 0.44 5.81
N GLN A 117 1.74 0.76 7.10
CA GLN A 117 2.73 1.66 7.70
C GLN A 117 3.10 1.27 9.13
N PHE A 118 4.31 1.66 9.56
CA PHE A 118 4.79 1.53 10.92
C PHE A 118 5.48 2.80 11.37
N HIS A 119 5.26 3.18 12.63
CA HIS A 119 5.87 4.36 13.24
C HIS A 119 7.03 3.94 14.14
N LEU A 120 8.12 4.69 14.03
CA LEU A 120 9.37 4.52 14.74
C LEU A 120 9.69 5.82 15.49
N PRO A 121 10.51 5.75 16.54
CA PRO A 121 11.06 6.96 17.15
C PRO A 121 11.79 7.83 16.12
N GLU A 122 11.57 9.14 16.15
CA GLU A 122 12.32 10.07 15.32
C GLU A 122 13.76 10.26 15.86
N GLY A 123 14.65 10.79 15.01
CA GLY A 123 16.03 11.12 15.39
C GLY A 123 17.06 10.02 15.14
N THR A 124 16.67 8.89 14.53
CA THR A 124 17.57 7.83 14.05
C THR A 124 17.25 7.48 12.60
N ARG A 125 18.26 7.04 11.82
CA ARG A 125 18.03 6.50 10.48
C ARG A 125 17.74 5.01 10.56
N TYR A 126 16.72 4.60 9.83
CA TYR A 126 16.27 3.21 9.78
C TYR A 126 16.39 2.65 8.37
N THR A 127 16.91 1.44 8.27
CA THR A 127 16.90 0.63 7.06
C THR A 127 15.82 -0.43 7.19
N ALA A 128 15.02 -0.63 6.15
CA ALA A 128 13.93 -1.60 6.14
C ALA A 128 14.12 -2.64 5.03
N ALA A 129 13.77 -3.89 5.33
CA ALA A 129 13.87 -5.02 4.42
C ALA A 129 12.71 -6.01 4.65
N PHE A 130 12.44 -6.85 3.65
CA PHE A 130 11.48 -7.93 3.78
C PHE A 130 12.12 -9.15 4.44
N GLY A 131 11.51 -9.63 5.51
CA GLY A 131 11.82 -10.93 6.12
C GLY A 131 10.91 -12.04 5.60
N LEU A 132 10.98 -13.20 6.24
CA LEU A 132 10.10 -14.34 5.96
C LEU A 132 8.71 -14.13 6.59
N HIS A 133 7.70 -14.87 6.11
CA HIS A 133 6.35 -14.90 6.68
C HIS A 133 5.68 -13.52 6.80
N ASN A 134 5.72 -12.73 5.72
CA ASN A 134 5.15 -11.37 5.67
C ASN A 134 5.66 -10.47 6.80
N SER A 135 6.92 -10.62 7.18
CA SER A 135 7.55 -9.74 8.15
C SER A 135 8.37 -8.65 7.47
N ILE A 136 8.41 -7.47 8.09
CA ILE A 136 9.30 -6.37 7.77
C ILE A 136 10.34 -6.28 8.87
N LEU A 137 11.61 -6.34 8.49
CA LEU A 137 12.74 -6.16 9.38
C LEU A 137 13.21 -4.72 9.27
N ILE A 138 13.41 -4.07 10.40
CA ILE A 138 13.83 -2.67 10.48
C ILE A 138 15.03 -2.59 11.41
N VAL A 139 16.12 -2.00 10.94
CA VAL A 139 17.35 -1.81 11.72
C VAL A 139 17.66 -0.32 11.80
N GLY A 140 17.77 0.20 13.02
CA GLY A 140 18.16 1.57 13.31
C GLY A 140 19.67 1.70 13.50
N MET A 141 20.22 2.86 13.09
CA MET A 141 21.63 3.19 13.34
C MET A 141 22.00 3.29 14.83
N ASP A 142 21.01 3.44 15.71
CA ASP A 142 21.18 3.44 17.16
C ASP A 142 21.25 2.02 17.76
N GLY A 143 21.30 1.00 16.90
CA GLY A 143 21.34 -0.41 17.28
C GLY A 143 19.98 -1.02 17.60
N SER A 144 18.88 -0.30 17.37
CA SER A 144 17.54 -0.85 17.49
C SER A 144 17.20 -1.79 16.32
N PHE A 145 16.46 -2.84 16.62
CA PHE A 145 15.93 -3.79 15.67
C PHE A 145 14.45 -3.99 15.95
N TYR A 146 13.65 -3.97 14.90
CA TYR A 146 12.22 -4.23 14.94
C TYR A 146 11.87 -5.28 13.91
N LYS A 147 10.98 -6.18 14.29
CA LYS A 147 10.29 -7.08 13.38
C LYS A 147 8.82 -6.77 13.44
N CYS A 148 8.25 -6.36 12.32
CA CYS A 148 6.83 -6.04 12.21
C CYS A 148 6.13 -7.04 11.28
N THR A 149 4.86 -7.32 11.52
CA THR A 149 4.03 -8.15 10.64
C THR A 149 3.22 -7.28 9.70
N LEU A 150 3.27 -7.62 8.42
CA LEU A 150 2.41 -7.10 7.37
C LEU A 150 1.18 -8.01 7.23
N ASP A 151 -0.02 -7.45 7.37
CA ASP A 151 -1.25 -8.12 6.94
C ASP A 151 -1.38 -7.93 5.42
N PRO A 152 -1.20 -8.97 4.59
CA PRO A 152 -1.23 -8.84 3.14
C PRO A 152 -2.64 -8.63 2.57
N VAL A 153 -3.68 -8.82 3.38
CA VAL A 153 -5.09 -8.70 2.98
C VAL A 153 -5.60 -7.30 3.30
N ASN A 154 -5.48 -6.88 4.57
CA ASN A 154 -6.08 -5.64 5.04
C ASN A 154 -5.08 -4.46 5.06
N GLY A 155 -3.77 -4.73 5.14
CA GLY A 155 -2.76 -3.70 5.28
C GLY A 155 -2.91 -2.90 6.57
N GLY A 156 -2.76 -1.58 6.48
CA GLY A 156 -2.96 -0.64 7.59
C GLY A 156 -1.74 -0.53 8.52
N GLN A 157 -1.98 -0.28 9.81
CA GLN A 157 -0.89 -0.13 10.77
C GLN A 157 -0.26 -1.49 11.08
N MET A 158 1.03 -1.63 10.77
CA MET A 158 1.76 -2.87 11.02
C MET A 158 1.93 -3.10 12.53
N SER A 159 1.87 -4.36 12.94
CA SER A 159 2.05 -4.77 14.33
C SER A 159 3.50 -5.16 14.61
N GLN A 160 4.12 -4.61 15.66
CA GLN A 160 5.43 -5.05 16.12
C GLN A 160 5.34 -6.45 16.75
N LYS A 161 6.25 -7.35 16.38
CA LYS A 161 6.40 -8.69 16.96
C LYS A 161 7.63 -8.82 17.84
N GLU A 162 8.75 -8.25 17.41
CA GLU A 162 10.00 -8.30 18.18
C GLU A 162 10.65 -6.92 18.18
N TYR A 163 11.30 -6.60 19.29
CA TYR A 163 12.15 -5.42 19.43
C TYR A 163 13.38 -5.81 20.23
N VAL A 164 14.56 -5.45 19.73
CA VAL A 164 15.84 -5.67 20.40
C VAL A 164 16.70 -4.43 20.22
N ARG A 165 17.39 -3.99 21.26
CA ARG A 165 18.40 -2.94 21.16
C ARG A 165 19.77 -3.53 21.46
N PHE A 166 20.60 -3.63 20.43
CA PHE A 166 21.92 -4.27 20.52
C PHE A 166 22.96 -3.35 21.16
N LEU A 167 22.84 -2.03 20.99
CA LEU A 167 23.78 -1.05 21.54
C LEU A 167 23.25 -0.49 22.86
N LYS A 168 24.01 -0.70 23.94
CA LYS A 168 23.80 -0.02 25.22
C LYS A 168 24.48 1.34 25.17
N SER A 169 23.80 2.39 25.62
CA SER A 169 24.45 3.70 25.79
C SER A 169 25.44 3.65 26.95
N ASP A 170 26.66 4.14 26.77
CA ASP A 170 27.72 4.16 27.81
C ASP A 170 27.42 5.08 29.02
N SER A 171 26.20 5.62 29.11
CA SER A 171 25.73 6.54 30.15
C SER A 171 25.74 5.95 31.58
N GLN A 172 26.07 4.67 31.78
CA GLN A 172 26.17 4.04 33.10
C GLN A 172 27.61 3.85 33.62
N ARG A 173 28.65 4.33 32.93
CA ARG A 173 30.03 4.24 33.45
C ARG A 173 30.45 5.36 34.41
N CYS A 174 29.61 6.37 34.65
CA CYS A 174 29.98 7.53 35.46
C CYS A 174 29.20 7.66 36.79
N ALA A 175 28.79 6.54 37.39
CA ALA A 175 28.17 6.50 38.72
C ALA A 175 28.95 5.62 39.70
N THR A 176 30.27 5.52 39.56
CA THR A 176 31.14 4.97 40.62
C THR A 176 32.58 5.40 40.40
N ARG A 177 32.96 6.54 40.98
CA ARG A 177 34.28 6.73 41.60
C ARG A 177 34.28 7.95 42.50
#